data_AF-A0A9P6GUE5-F1
#
_entry.id   AF-A0A9P6GUE5-F1
#
_cell.length_a   1.000
_cell.length_b   1.000
_cell.length_c   1.000
_cell.angle_alpha   90.00
_cell.angle_beta   90.00
_cell.angle_gamma   90.00
#
_symmetry.space_group_name_H-M   'P 1'
#
loop_
_entity.id
_entity.type
_entity.pdbx_description
1 polymer ?
#
loop_
_entity_poly.entity_id
_entity_poly.type
_entity_poly.pdbx_seq_one_letter_code
_entity_poly.pdbx_strand_id
1 'polypeptide(L)'
;MQKASIQLISYILRIDRDTFSLALEKISKLVVEKYYNTSEKIGGNNTIVEMDESKFGMRKYNRGHHVEGVWVLGMVEKDEPKRIKLFRIDDRSKTTLESYIIK
;
A
#
# COMPACT_ATOMS: atom_id res chain seq x y z
N MET A 1 9.19 7.56 -8.57
CA MET A 1 7.91 7.07 -9.12
C MET A 1 7.17 8.23 -9.73
N GLN A 2 7.04 8.29 -11.07
CA GLN A 2 6.17 9.28 -11.70
C GLN A 2 4.71 8.82 -11.52
N LYS A 3 3.85 9.67 -10.97
CA LYS A 3 2.41 9.42 -10.91
C LYS A 3 1.80 9.97 -12.21
N ALA A 4 0.98 9.17 -12.89
CA ALA A 4 0.18 9.68 -14.00
C ALA A 4 -0.82 10.72 -13.46
N SER A 5 -0.94 11.86 -14.14
CA SER A 5 -1.88 12.90 -13.71
C SER A 5 -3.32 12.49 -14.04
N ILE A 6 -4.27 12.88 -13.18
CA ILE A 6 -5.71 12.63 -13.41
C ILE A 6 -6.14 13.24 -14.75
N GLN A 7 -5.63 14.43 -15.07
CA GLN A 7 -5.90 15.12 -16.34
C GLN A 7 -5.42 14.30 -17.54
N LEU A 8 -4.23 13.69 -17.47
CA LEU A 8 -3.69 12.87 -18.55
C LEU A 8 -4.55 11.62 -18.76
N ILE A 9 -4.94 10.94 -17.68
CA ILE A 9 -5.75 9.72 -17.77
C ILE A 9 -7.15 10.04 -18.32
N SER A 10 -7.78 11.10 -17.81
CA SER A 10 -9.07 11.61 -18.30
C SER A 10 -9.01 11.92 -19.80
N TYR A 11 -7.95 12.58 -20.27
CA TYR A 11 -7.73 12.87 -21.68
C TYR A 11 -7.59 11.60 -22.53
N ILE A 12 -6.78 10.63 -22.10
CA ILE A 12 -6.57 9.36 -22.81
C ILE A 12 -7.87 8.56 -22.92
N LEU A 13 -8.64 8.50 -21.83
CA LEU A 13 -9.90 7.75 -21.77
C LEU A 13 -11.08 8.48 -22.41
N ARG A 14 -10.92 9.77 -22.76
CA ARG A 14 -12.00 10.65 -23.24
C ARG A 14 -13.18 10.74 -22.27
N ILE A 15 -12.88 10.74 -20.98
CA ILE A 15 -13.87 10.88 -19.90
C ILE A 15 -13.67 12.24 -19.24
N ASP A 16 -14.75 12.91 -18.89
CA ASP A 16 -14.67 14.13 -18.10
C ASP A 16 -13.90 13.92 -16.78
N ARG A 17 -13.13 14.93 -16.37
CA ARG A 17 -12.20 14.82 -15.23
C ARG A 17 -12.93 14.54 -13.93
N ASP A 18 -14.07 15.18 -13.71
CA ASP A 18 -14.84 15.02 -12.46
C ASP A 18 -15.53 13.67 -12.45
N THR A 19 -16.07 13.25 -13.60
CA THR A 19 -16.63 11.90 -13.79
C THR A 19 -15.58 10.81 -13.52
N PHE A 20 -14.38 10.98 -14.07
CA PHE A 20 -13.27 10.06 -13.83
C PHE A 20 -12.84 10.05 -12.35
N SER A 21 -12.80 11.21 -11.71
CA SER A 21 -12.45 11.32 -10.28
C SER A 21 -13.46 10.57 -9.40
N LEU A 22 -14.76 10.74 -9.66
CA LEU A 22 -15.82 10.00 -8.97
C LEU A 22 -15.73 8.48 -9.21
N ALA A 23 -15.43 8.06 -10.44
CA ALA A 23 -15.24 6.66 -10.75
C ALA A 23 -14.02 6.07 -10.02
N LEU A 24 -12.91 6.81 -10.00
CA LEU A 24 -11.68 6.40 -9.33
C LEU A 24 -11.88 6.24 -7.82
N GLU A 25 -12.63 7.13 -7.17
CA GLU A 25 -12.98 6.99 -5.75
C GLU A 25 -13.77 5.70 -5.48
N LYS A 26 -14.74 5.37 -6.33
CA LYS A 26 -15.52 4.13 -6.21
C LYS A 26 -14.66 2.89 -6.39
N ILE A 27 -13.82 2.88 -7.42
CA ILE A 27 -12.89 1.78 -7.70
C ILE A 27 -11.91 1.62 -6.52
N SER A 28 -11.37 2.72 -6.01
CA SER A 28 -10.42 2.72 -4.89
C SER A 28 -11.02 2.01 -3.66
N LYS A 29 -12.27 2.32 -3.30
CA LYS A 29 -12.97 1.66 -2.18
C LYS A 29 -13.09 0.15 -2.40
N LEU A 30 -13.52 -0.27 -3.59
CA LEU A 30 -13.68 -1.69 -3.94
C LEU A 30 -12.33 -2.43 -3.94
N VAL A 31 -11.28 -1.80 -4.47
CA VAL A 31 -9.93 -2.39 -4.52
C VAL A 31 -9.38 -2.57 -3.11
N VAL A 32 -9.53 -1.57 -2.24
CA VAL A 32 -9.07 -1.63 -0.86
C VAL A 32 -9.79 -2.76 -0.10
N GLU A 33 -11.12 -2.81 -0.20
CA GLU A 33 -11.92 -3.87 0.43
C GLU A 33 -11.50 -5.26 -0.06
N LYS A 34 -11.41 -5.44 -1.39
CA LYS A 34 -10.99 -6.71 -1.99
C LYS A 34 -9.58 -7.12 -1.57
N TYR A 35 -8.66 -6.15 -1.48
CA TYR A 35 -7.28 -6.41 -1.10
C TYR A 35 -7.17 -6.98 0.33
N TYR A 36 -7.85 -6.37 1.30
CA TYR A 36 -7.85 -6.85 2.68
C TYR A 36 -8.65 -8.15 2.88
N ASN A 37 -9.70 -8.37 2.07
CA ASN A 37 -10.48 -9.62 2.10
C ASN A 37 -9.78 -10.80 1.42
N THR A 38 -8.70 -10.57 0.66
CA THR A 38 -7.95 -11.65 0.00
C THR A 38 -7.03 -12.33 1.03
N SER A 39 -7.47 -13.51 1.49
CA SER A 39 -6.92 -14.26 2.64
C SER A 39 -5.65 -15.06 2.35
N GLU A 40 -4.91 -14.75 1.29
CA GLU A 40 -3.73 -15.53 0.94
C GLU A 40 -2.60 -15.29 1.97
N LYS A 41 -2.23 -16.30 2.77
CA LYS A 41 -1.10 -16.17 3.69
C LYS A 41 0.20 -16.06 2.90
N ILE A 42 1.12 -15.19 3.34
CA ILE A 42 2.46 -15.06 2.78
C ILE A 42 3.44 -15.88 3.63
N GLY A 43 4.40 -16.55 2.99
CA GLY A 43 5.29 -17.50 3.65
C GLY A 43 4.70 -18.91 3.76
N GLY A 44 5.42 -19.76 4.50
CA GLY A 44 5.13 -21.20 4.58
C GLY A 44 6.37 -21.97 5.04
N ASN A 45 6.26 -23.29 5.10
CA ASN A 45 7.39 -24.12 5.49
C ASN A 45 8.52 -24.01 4.45
N ASN A 46 9.75 -23.77 4.89
CA ASN A 46 10.92 -23.49 4.06
C ASN A 46 10.86 -22.20 3.21
N THR A 47 9.93 -21.28 3.49
CA THR A 47 9.89 -19.98 2.81
C THR A 47 10.47 -18.89 3.72
N ILE A 48 11.43 -18.13 3.20
CA ILE A 48 11.96 -16.93 3.88
C ILE A 48 11.14 -15.73 3.43
N VAL A 49 10.55 -15.01 4.39
CA VAL A 49 9.86 -13.75 4.15
C VAL A 49 10.68 -12.61 4.72
N GLU A 50 11.03 -11.64 3.88
CA GLU A 50 11.66 -10.39 4.31
C GLU A 50 10.56 -9.39 4.67
N MET A 51 10.73 -8.69 5.79
CA MET A 51 9.78 -7.71 6.30
C MET A 51 10.50 -6.37 6.52
N ASP A 52 9.82 -5.27 6.18
CA ASP A 52 10.33 -3.92 6.40
C ASP A 52 9.19 -2.92 6.65
N GLU A 53 9.45 -1.87 7.43
CA GLU A 53 8.48 -0.81 7.71
C GLU A 53 8.83 0.51 7.00
N SER A 54 7.81 1.13 6.41
CA SER A 54 7.96 2.44 5.77
C SER A 54 6.85 3.39 6.20
N LYS A 55 7.21 4.64 6.55
CA LYS A 55 6.25 5.70 6.84
C LYS A 55 5.99 6.53 5.57
N PHE A 56 4.79 6.39 5.02
CA PHE A 56 4.32 7.14 3.86
C PHE A 56 3.66 8.45 4.30
N GLY A 57 4.35 9.57 4.09
CA GLY A 57 3.83 10.88 4.48
C GLY A 57 4.32 11.98 3.58
N MET A 58 3.74 13.17 3.74
CA MET A 58 4.34 14.37 3.16
C MET A 58 5.46 14.88 4.06
N ARG A 59 6.56 15.28 3.44
CA ARG A 59 7.61 16.05 4.14
C ARG A 59 7.13 17.49 4.31
N LYS A 60 7.51 18.14 5.41
CA LYS A 60 7.19 19.56 5.62
C LYS A 60 7.69 20.38 4.43
N TYR A 61 6.82 21.09 3.69
CA TYR A 61 7.23 21.81 2.46
C TYR A 61 7.96 20.96 1.42
N ASN A 62 7.70 19.64 1.37
CA ASN A 62 8.47 18.68 0.56
C ASN A 62 9.99 18.64 0.89
N ARG A 63 10.42 19.20 2.03
CA ARG A 63 11.83 19.29 2.47
C ARG A 63 11.98 18.93 3.97
N GLY A 64 12.99 18.14 4.32
CA GLY A 64 13.25 17.79 5.72
C GLY A 64 12.30 16.74 6.31
N HIS A 65 12.00 16.87 7.62
CA HIS A 65 11.37 15.84 8.46
C HIS A 65 10.00 15.38 7.94
N HIS A 66 9.72 14.07 8.03
CA HIS A 66 8.40 13.50 7.78
C HIS A 66 7.45 13.84 8.93
N VAL A 67 6.44 14.67 8.68
CA VAL A 67 5.62 15.26 9.75
C VAL A 67 4.39 14.39 10.03
N GLU A 68 3.65 14.02 8.99
CA GLU A 68 2.43 13.22 9.09
C GLU A 68 2.37 12.17 7.97
N GLY A 69 1.98 10.96 8.32
CA GLY A 69 1.97 9.85 7.38
C GLY A 69 1.45 8.55 7.96
N VAL A 70 1.19 7.61 7.06
CA VAL A 70 0.70 6.27 7.34
C VAL A 70 1.88 5.32 7.42
N TRP A 71 1.97 4.52 8.48
CA TRP A 71 2.91 3.41 8.53
C TRP A 71 2.40 2.24 7.70
N VAL A 72 3.29 1.64 6.94
CA VAL A 72 3.03 0.45 6.15
C VAL A 72 4.11 -0.57 6.44
N LEU A 73 3.69 -1.78 6.83
CA LEU A 73 4.53 -2.96 6.92
C LEU A 73 4.50 -3.67 5.56
N GLY A 74 5.66 -3.87 4.94
CA GLY A 74 5.81 -4.65 3.73
C GLY A 74 6.41 -6.01 4.03
N MET A 75 5.91 -7.06 3.38
CA MET A 75 6.38 -8.43 3.45
C MET A 75 6.59 -8.95 2.03
N VAL A 76 7.74 -9.58 1.76
CA VAL A 76 8.07 -10.16 0.46
C VAL A 76 8.70 -11.54 0.63
N GLU A 77 8.24 -12.53 -0.14
CA GLU A 77 8.91 -13.83 -0.22
C GLU A 77 10.25 -13.68 -0.96
N LYS A 78 11.30 -14.28 -0.41
CA LYS A 78 12.65 -14.18 -0.99
C LYS A 78 12.78 -14.94 -2.32
N ASP A 79 12.13 -16.10 -2.38
CA ASP A 79 12.17 -17.01 -3.52
C ASP A 79 11.10 -16.63 -4.56
N GLU A 80 11.32 -17.03 -5.81
CA GLU A 80 10.37 -16.78 -6.89
C GLU A 80 9.22 -17.81 -6.86
N PRO A 81 7.96 -17.39 -7.11
CA PRO A 81 7.54 -16.01 -7.39
C PRO A 81 7.53 -15.12 -6.14
N LYS A 82 8.06 -13.90 -6.25
CA LYS A 82 8.05 -12.92 -5.14
C LYS A 82 6.65 -12.42 -4.83
N ARG A 83 5.93 -13.12 -3.96
CA ARG A 83 4.66 -12.68 -3.41
C ARG A 83 4.89 -11.54 -2.43
N ILE A 84 4.03 -10.51 -2.49
CA ILE A 84 4.15 -9.31 -1.65
C ILE A 84 2.84 -9.06 -0.92
N LYS A 85 2.93 -8.71 0.36
CA LYS A 85 1.82 -8.12 1.12
C LYS A 85 2.25 -6.84 1.82
N LEU A 86 1.39 -5.85 1.73
CA LEU A 86 1.50 -4.55 2.39
C LEU A 86 0.34 -4.38 3.37
N PHE A 87 0.63 -4.03 4.61
CA PHE A 87 -0.36 -3.77 5.65
C PHE A 87 -0.22 -2.36 6.17
N ARG A 88 -1.32 -1.62 6.26
CA ARG A 88 -1.36 -0.40 7.04
C ARG A 88 -1.28 -0.75 8.53
N ILE A 89 -0.34 -0.14 9.25
CA ILE A 89 -0.20 -0.29 10.70
C ILE A 89 -0.33 1.08 11.38
N ASP A 90 -0.71 1.10 12.64
CA ASP A 90 -0.90 2.34 13.40
C ASP A 90 0.45 2.94 13.81
N ASP A 91 1.37 2.10 14.30
CA ASP A 91 2.72 2.48 14.69
C ASP A 91 3.74 1.35 14.45
N ARG A 92 5.02 1.68 14.63
CA ARG A 92 6.15 0.74 14.53
C ARG A 92 6.52 0.06 15.85
N SER A 93 5.60 0.05 16.83
CA SER A 93 5.91 -0.57 18.11
C SER A 93 6.07 -2.08 17.93
N LYS A 94 6.95 -2.68 18.75
CA LYS A 94 7.19 -4.13 18.72
C LYS A 94 5.89 -4.92 18.82
N THR A 95 5.00 -4.52 19.73
CA THR A 95 3.70 -5.16 19.94
C THR A 95 2.82 -5.12 18.70
N THR A 96 2.76 -3.98 18.00
CA THR A 96 2.01 -3.85 16.74
C THR A 96 2.58 -4.80 15.70
N LEU A 97 3.90 -4.84 15.51
CA LEU A 97 4.56 -5.69 14.52
C LEU A 97 4.38 -7.19 14.82
N GLU A 98 4.53 -7.61 16.07
CA GLU A 98 4.33 -9.01 16.49
C GLU A 98 2.91 -9.52 16.18
N SER A 99 1.90 -8.65 16.24
CA SER A 99 0.51 -9.03 15.91
C SER A 99 0.31 -9.46 14.45
N TYR A 100 1.20 -9.04 13.54
CA TYR A 100 1.16 -9.42 12.11
C TYR A 100 1.99 -10.67 11.81
N ILE A 101 2.91 -11.07 12.69
CA ILE A 101 3.80 -12.23 12.50
C ILE A 101 3.11 -13.55 12.92
N ILE A 102 2.19 -13.50 13.90
CA ILE A 102 1.69 -14.70 14.60
C ILE A 102 0.30 -15.17 14.09
N LYS A 103 -0.15 -14.73 12.91
CA LYS A 103 -1.52 -15.02 12.42
C LYS A 103 -1.67 -16.14 11.39
#